data_AF-A0AAD5MXV7-F1
#
_entry.id   AF-A0AAD5MXV7-F1
#
_cell.length_a   1.000
_cell.length_b   1.000
_cell.length_c   1.000
_cell.angle_alpha   90.00
_cell.angle_beta   90.00
_cell.angle_gamma   90.00
#
_symmetry.space_group_name_H-M   'P 1'
#
loop_
_entity.id
_entity.type
_entity.pdbx_description
1 polymer ?
#
loop_
_entity_poly.entity_id
_entity_poly.type
_entity_poly.pdbx_seq_one_letter_code
_entity_poly.pdbx_strand_id
1 'polypeptide(L)' 'MNLKCDEQNPNLKIIAVPAAHLTISGSLTTTNVIMANWSKAMWQNVVNRASRPLALVPFGPHFFSALATVGGK' A
#
# COMPACT_ATOMS: atom_id res chain seq x y z
N MET A 1 15.56 22.45 10.02
CA MET A 1 16.02 22.10 8.66
C MET A 1 14.91 22.48 7.69
N ASN A 2 15.13 23.50 6.88
CA ASN A 2 14.18 24.01 5.89
C ASN A 2 14.43 23.24 4.59
N LEU A 3 13.54 22.34 4.20
CA LEU A 3 13.55 21.77 2.86
C LEU A 3 12.85 22.78 1.95
N LYS A 4 13.64 23.59 1.24
CA LYS A 4 13.15 24.29 0.06
C LYS A 4 12.80 23.22 -0.96
N CYS A 5 11.57 23.24 -1.48
CA CYS A 5 11.27 22.54 -2.73
C CYS A 5 12.18 23.15 -3.79
N ASP A 6 13.06 22.33 -4.36
CA ASP A 6 14.00 22.76 -5.38
C ASP A 6 13.26 23.49 -6.51
N GLU A 7 13.94 24.53 -6.99
CA GLU A 7 13.61 25.32 -8.15
C GLU A 7 13.16 24.42 -9.30
N GLN A 8 11.94 24.64 -9.80
CA GLN A 8 11.35 23.87 -10.88
C GLN A 8 12.17 24.07 -12.16
N ASN A 9 13.13 23.18 -12.41
CA ASN A 9 13.86 23.11 -13.67
C ASN A 9 12.89 22.63 -14.78
N PRO A 10 12.58 23.45 -15.79
CA PRO A 10 11.66 23.09 -16.87
C PRO A 10 12.16 21.94 -17.77
N ASN A 11 13.40 21.47 -17.58
CA ASN A 11 13.99 20.33 -18.29
C ASN A 11 13.93 19.01 -17.51
N LEU A 12 13.28 18.97 -16.34
CA LEU A 12 12.96 17.70 -15.67
C LEU A 12 11.86 17.02 -16.47
N LYS A 13 12.28 16.14 -17.39
CA LYS A 13 11.39 15.17 -18.05
C LYS A 13 10.69 14.43 -16.92
N ILE A 14 9.40 14.67 -16.72
CA ILE A 14 8.59 13.97 -15.72
C ILE A 14 8.50 12.52 -16.19
N ILE A 15 9.47 11.70 -15.77
CA ILE A 15 9.48 10.27 -16.03
C ILE A 15 8.37 9.70 -15.14
N ALA A 16 7.37 9.07 -15.75
CA ALA A 16 6.32 8.40 -15.01
C ALA A 16 6.95 7.37 -14.06
N VAL A 17 6.61 7.44 -12.77
CA VAL A 17 7.09 6.49 -11.77
C VAL A 17 6.57 5.10 -12.13
N PRO A 18 7.43 4.09 -12.32
CA PRO A 18 6.98 2.74 -12.64
C PRO A 18 6.04 2.19 -11.55
N ALA A 19 5.01 1.45 -11.96
CA ALA A 19 3.96 0.94 -11.06
C ALA A 19 4.50 0.09 -9.89
N ALA A 20 5.64 -0.58 -10.09
CA ALA A 20 6.32 -1.35 -9.04
C ALA A 20 6.74 -0.48 -7.84
N HIS A 21 7.07 0.79 -8.06
CA HIS A 21 7.44 1.73 -6.99
C HIS A 21 6.22 2.38 -6.31
N LEU A 22 5.01 2.18 -6.86
CA LEU A 22 3.75 2.68 -6.31
C LEU A 22 3.03 1.63 -5.45
N THR A 23 3.63 0.44 -5.30
CA THR A 23 3.01 -0.69 -4.61
C THR A 23 3.87 -1.12 -3.43
N ILE A 24 3.24 -1.25 -2.26
CA ILE A 24 3.83 -1.93 -1.12
C ILE A 24 3.11 -3.29 -0.99
N SER A 25 3.87 -4.37 -1.05
CA SER A 25 3.36 -5.73 -0.93
C SER A 25 4.03 -6.48 0.22
N GLY A 26 3.31 -7.42 0.81
CA GLY A 26 3.83 -8.32 1.83
C GLY A 26 3.09 -9.66 1.83
N SER A 27 3.64 -10.65 2.51
CA SER A 27 3.00 -11.95 2.73
C SER A 27 2.76 -12.13 4.22
N LEU A 28 1.57 -12.62 4.59
CA LEU A 28 1.22 -12.96 5.95
C LEU A 28 0.97 -14.46 6.03
N THR A 29 1.79 -15.14 6.82
CA THR A 29 1.58 -16.56 7.13
C THR A 29 0.85 -16.68 8.47
N THR A 30 -0.18 -17.51 8.50
CA THR A 30 -0.93 -17.82 9.72
C THR A 30 -0.82 -19.31 10.04
N THR A 31 -0.63 -19.64 11.30
CA THR A 31 -0.76 -21.01 11.82
C THR A 31 -2.17 -21.27 12.38
N ASN A 32 -2.99 -20.22 12.50
CA ASN A 32 -4.36 -20.32 12.96
C ASN A 32 -5.28 -20.85 11.85
N VAL A 33 -5.87 -22.04 12.09
CA VAL A 33 -6.75 -22.73 11.13
C VAL A 33 -8.01 -21.95 10.78
N ILE A 34 -8.52 -21.12 11.68
CA ILE A 34 -9.69 -20.29 11.41
C ILE A 34 -9.32 -19.23 10.37
N MET A 35 -8.20 -18.52 10.57
CA MET A 35 -7.72 -17.52 9.61
C MET A 35 -7.28 -18.13 8.27
N ALA A 36 -6.76 -19.36 8.27
CA ALA A 36 -6.45 -20.07 7.03
C ALA A 36 -7.69 -20.35 6.16
N ASN A 37 -8.87 -20.48 6.77
CA ASN A 37 -10.14 -20.68 6.08
C ASN A 37 -10.90 -19.37 5.79
N TRP A 38 -10.32 -18.22 6.11
CA TRP A 38 -10.94 -16.94 5.81
C TRP A 38 -11.04 -16.71 4.30
N SER A 39 -12.19 -16.20 3.87
CA SER A 39 -12.38 -15.81 2.48
C SER A 39 -11.53 -14.59 2.12
N LYS A 40 -11.32 -14.35 0.82
CA LYS A 40 -10.67 -13.12 0.33
C LYS A 40 -11.33 -11.86 0.90
N ALA A 41 -12.65 -11.83 1.04
CA ALA A 41 -13.37 -10.67 1.58
C ALA A 41 -13.04 -10.42 3.07
N MET A 42 -12.88 -11.48 3.86
CA MET A 42 -12.44 -11.37 5.26
C MET A 42 -11.01 -10.81 5.35
N TRP A 43 -10.10 -11.33 4.53
CA TRP A 43 -8.74 -10.78 4.45
C TRP A 43 -8.70 -9.34 3.95
N GLN A 44 -9.56 -8.98 3.00
CA GLN A 44 -9.70 -7.62 2.52
C GLN A 44 -10.11 -6.66 3.63
N ASN A 45 -10.99 -7.07 4.55
CA ASN A 45 -11.37 -6.26 5.72
C ASN A 45 -10.17 -5.99 6.64
N VAL A 46 -9.28 -6.97 6.83
CA VAL A 46 -8.06 -6.80 7.63
C VAL A 46 -7.13 -5.79 6.96
N VAL A 47 -6.85 -5.98 5.68
CA VAL A 47 -5.94 -5.09 4.94
C VAL A 47 -6.50 -3.66 4.86
N ASN A 48 -7.81 -3.49 4.68
CA ASN A 48 -8.46 -2.18 4.73
C ASN A 48 -8.33 -1.50 6.10
N ARG A 49 -8.30 -2.26 7.19
CA ARG A 49 -8.06 -1.71 8.53
C ARG A 49 -6.59 -1.32 8.70
N ALA A 50 -5.67 -2.13 8.17
CA ALA A 50 -4.23 -1.85 8.20
C ALA A 50 -3.83 -0.65 7.32
N SER A 51 -4.57 -0.37 6.23
CA SER A 51 -4.29 0.78 5.37
C SER A 51 -4.79 2.12 5.95
N ARG A 52 -5.82 2.12 6.81
CA ARG A 52 -6.33 3.33 7.46
C ARG A 52 -5.26 4.17 8.18
N PRO A 53 -4.39 3.62 9.04
CA PRO A 53 -3.35 4.43 9.66
C PRO A 53 -2.36 4.99 8.64
N LEU A 54 -2.08 4.28 7.53
CA LEU A 54 -1.25 4.82 6.44
C LEU A 54 -1.93 6.01 5.75
N ALA A 55 -3.26 5.99 5.68
CA ALA A 55 -4.08 7.08 5.14
C ALA A 55 -4.21 8.31 6.06
N LEU A 56 -3.94 8.17 7.36
CA LEU A 56 -4.12 9.24 8.36
C LEU A 56 -2.85 10.08 8.61
N VAL A 57 -1.72 9.68 8.04
CA VAL A 57 -0.43 10.38 8.12
C VAL A 57 -0.36 11.42 6.97
N PRO A 58 0.54 12.41 6.97
CA PRO A 58 0.77 13.33 5.83
C PRO A 58 0.90 12.67 4.45
N PHE A 59 1.06 11.35 4.38
CA PHE A 59 1.11 10.57 3.14
C PHE A 59 -0.24 9.99 2.69
N GLY A 60 -1.34 10.30 3.36
CA GLY A 60 -2.66 9.74 3.05
C GLY A 60 -3.12 9.86 1.59
N PRO A 61 -2.86 11.00 0.92
CA PRO A 61 -3.11 11.15 -0.51
C PRO A 61 -2.22 10.29 -1.42
N HIS A 62 -1.36 9.41 -0.90
CA HIS A 62 -0.54 8.49 -1.69
C HIS A 62 -0.97 7.02 -1.53
N PHE A 63 -1.87 6.73 -0.59
CA PHE A 63 -2.36 5.37 -0.30
C PHE A 63 -3.85 5.24 -0.61
N PHE A 64 -4.17 5.00 -1.88
CA PHE A 64 -5.56 5.02 -2.38
C PHE A 64 -6.28 3.68 -2.33
N SER A 65 -5.53 2.58 -2.39
CA SER A 65 -6.11 1.24 -2.49
C SER A 65 -5.26 0.22 -1.75
N ALA A 66 -5.92 -0.83 -1.30
CA ALA A 66 -5.29 -1.96 -0.67
C ALA A 66 -5.99 -3.23 -1.17
N LEU A 67 -5.23 -4.31 -1.37
CA LEU A 67 -5.76 -5.56 -1.90
C LEU A 67 -5.20 -6.73 -1.11
N ALA A 68 -6.06 -7.67 -0.74
CA ALA A 68 -5.65 -8.97 -0.24
C ALA A 68 -5.72 -10.03 -1.35
N THR A 69 -4.68 -10.85 -1.45
CA THR A 69 -4.66 -12.07 -2.25
C THR A 69 -4.48 -13.25 -1.30
N VAL A 70 -5.28 -14.30 -1.48
CA VAL A 70 -5.16 -15.53 -0.69
C VAL A 70 -4.40 -16.55 -1.54
N GLY A 71 -3.26 -17.01 -1.04
CA GLY A 71 -2.48 -18.08 -1.63
C GLY A 71 -2.74 -19.40 -0.92
N GLY A 72 -3.25 -20.40 -1.64
CA GLY A 72 -3.60 -21.73 -1.16
C GLY A 72 -5.08 -22.05 -1.42
N LYS A 73 -5.47 -23.10 -2.14
CA LYS A 73 -4.69 -24.19 -2.78
C LYS A 73 -4.29 -23.88 -4.21
#